data_AF-A0A3D5FUF8-F1
#
_entry.id   AF-A0A3D5FUF8-F1
#
_cell.length_a   1.000
_cell.length_b   1.000
_cell.length_c   1.000
_cell.angle_alpha   90.00
_cell.angle_beta   90.00
_cell.angle_gamma   90.00
#
_symmetry.space_group_name_H-M   'P 1'
#
loop_
_entity.id
_entity.type
_entity.pdbx_description
1 polymer ?
#
loop_
_entity_poly.entity_id
_entity_poly.type
_entity_poly.pdbx_seq_one_letter_code
_entity_poly.pdbx_strand_id
1 'polypeptide(L)'
;MSFVDDTEHPPDWLRQVRDRVVTWATTVMSTDHAGLFRMCADAHVPWDLQSSAKGLHILQRHDALDVVPNGTDRAETIRFIQALQDEETGFFRDPLFEEHFACKDDPDELLKLRRNNAKWASIALRAFDAEPLWPFFRTGTSGGPDPEAVLAMIRNGDWTQPWGIGSHASQGVRELFFLACEGRDDLVPYVGRGLTMILARQNPYTGMIGDSSLPLFQQISGALKVIGNFQFSLGLKVPYLRQLADAC
;
A
#
# COMPACT_ATOMS: atom_id res chain seq x y z
N MET A 1 45.32 -22.20 -2.68
CA MET A 1 44.44 -21.82 -3.81
C MET A 1 43.75 -20.55 -3.36
N SER A 2 44.21 -19.40 -3.86
CA SER A 2 43.74 -18.07 -3.46
C SER A 2 42.51 -17.74 -4.31
N PHE A 3 41.34 -17.61 -3.69
CA PHE A 3 40.22 -16.91 -4.31
C PHE A 3 40.58 -15.43 -4.26
N VAL A 4 41.34 -14.97 -5.25
CA VAL A 4 41.44 -13.54 -5.53
C VAL A 4 40.09 -13.17 -6.12
N ASP A 5 39.32 -12.48 -5.28
CA ASP A 5 37.94 -12.10 -5.52
C ASP A 5 37.93 -11.01 -6.61
N ASP A 6 37.63 -11.41 -7.83
CA ASP A 6 37.50 -10.54 -9.01
C ASP A 6 36.15 -9.78 -8.97
N THR A 7 35.76 -9.31 -7.78
CA THR A 7 34.44 -8.72 -7.46
C THR A 7 34.40 -7.21 -7.60
N GLU A 8 35.43 -6.58 -8.16
CA GLU A 8 35.43 -5.13 -8.37
C GLU A 8 34.31 -4.67 -9.33
N HIS A 9 33.78 -5.58 -10.16
CA HIS A 9 32.68 -5.28 -11.07
C HIS A 9 31.50 -6.26 -10.93
N PRO A 10 30.28 -5.76 -10.64
CA PRO A 10 29.10 -6.61 -10.69
C PRO A 10 28.90 -7.16 -12.11
N PRO A 11 28.34 -8.37 -12.27
CA PRO A 11 28.06 -8.94 -13.59
C PRO A 11 27.24 -8.02 -14.48
N ASP A 12 27.48 -8.07 -15.81
CA ASP A 12 26.79 -7.24 -16.79
C ASP A 12 25.26 -7.29 -16.69
N TRP A 13 24.71 -8.47 -16.44
CA TRP A 13 23.26 -8.62 -16.31
C TRP A 13 22.70 -7.78 -15.16
N LEU A 14 23.46 -7.64 -14.06
CA LEU A 14 23.05 -6.86 -12.88
C LEU A 14 23.11 -5.36 -13.20
N ARG A 15 24.14 -4.92 -13.93
CA ARG A 15 24.27 -3.53 -14.41
C ARG A 15 23.12 -3.12 -15.33
N GLN A 16 22.59 -4.06 -16.11
CA GLN A 16 21.49 -3.84 -17.04
C GLN A 16 20.09 -3.92 -16.41
N VAL A 17 19.95 -4.35 -15.14
CA VAL A 17 18.63 -4.56 -14.52
C VAL A 17 17.81 -3.29 -14.55
N ARG A 18 18.40 -2.14 -14.20
CA ARG A 18 17.73 -0.83 -14.20
C ARG A 18 17.12 -0.54 -15.57
N ASP A 19 17.94 -0.57 -16.62
CA ASP A 19 17.50 -0.22 -17.98
C ASP A 19 16.43 -1.20 -18.47
N ARG A 20 16.55 -2.49 -18.16
CA ARG A 20 15.55 -3.50 -18.51
C ARG A 20 14.22 -3.29 -17.79
N VAL A 21 14.24 -2.93 -16.50
CA VAL A 21 13.03 -2.64 -15.72
C VAL A 21 12.35 -1.38 -16.24
N VAL A 22 13.10 -0.31 -16.50
CA VAL A 22 12.56 0.94 -17.06
C VAL A 22 11.97 0.69 -18.45
N THR A 23 12.69 -0.02 -19.31
CA THR A 23 12.19 -0.40 -20.65
C THR A 23 10.90 -1.20 -20.54
N TRP A 24 10.84 -2.21 -19.66
CA TRP A 24 9.61 -2.97 -19.45
C TRP A 24 8.47 -2.10 -18.92
N ALA A 25 8.72 -1.22 -17.95
CA ALA A 25 7.70 -0.31 -17.42
C ALA A 25 7.11 0.58 -18.52
N THR A 26 7.93 1.08 -19.45
CA THR A 26 7.44 1.85 -20.60
C THR A 26 6.56 1.03 -21.55
N THR A 27 6.80 -0.28 -21.70
CA THR A 27 5.95 -1.11 -22.58
C THR A 27 4.55 -1.33 -22.00
N VAL A 28 4.40 -1.27 -20.68
CA VAL A 28 3.10 -1.40 -19.99
C VAL A 28 2.44 -0.07 -19.66
N MET A 29 3.05 1.07 -20.03
CA MET A 29 2.40 2.37 -19.93
C MET A 29 1.20 2.44 -20.90
N SER A 30 0.14 3.10 -20.48
CA SER A 30 -1.06 3.33 -21.29
C SER A 30 -0.74 4.26 -22.46
N THR A 31 -1.30 3.97 -23.63
CA THR A 31 -1.25 4.87 -24.78
C THR A 31 -2.26 6.01 -24.68
N ASP A 32 -3.27 5.86 -23.84
CA ASP A 32 -4.43 6.77 -23.78
C ASP A 32 -4.21 7.88 -22.75
N HIS A 33 -3.44 7.58 -21.70
CA HIS A 33 -3.13 8.51 -20.62
C HIS A 33 -1.66 8.38 -20.19
N ALA A 34 -0.91 9.46 -20.36
CA ALA A 34 0.49 9.52 -19.97
C ALA A 34 0.69 9.20 -18.49
N GLY A 35 1.54 8.21 -18.18
CA GLY A 35 1.85 7.86 -16.79
C GLY A 35 0.78 7.02 -16.07
N LEU A 36 -0.28 6.61 -16.76
CA LEU A 36 -1.09 5.48 -16.32
C LEU A 36 -0.54 4.18 -16.88
N PHE A 37 -0.77 3.07 -16.20
CA PHE A 37 -0.18 1.78 -16.54
C PHE A 37 -1.21 0.66 -16.57
N ARG A 38 -0.99 -0.26 -17.50
CA ARG A 38 -1.70 -1.53 -17.65
C ARG A 38 -1.20 -2.54 -16.62
N MET A 39 -2.04 -3.51 -16.28
CA MET A 39 -1.68 -4.60 -15.38
C MET A 39 -0.52 -5.46 -15.93
N CYS A 40 -0.50 -5.70 -17.24
CA CYS A 40 0.56 -6.42 -17.94
C CYS A 40 0.60 -6.01 -19.42
N ALA A 41 1.62 -6.48 -20.15
CA ALA A 41 1.82 -6.14 -21.56
C ALA A 41 0.64 -6.56 -22.47
N ASP A 42 0.00 -7.67 -22.11
CA ASP A 42 -1.11 -8.25 -22.88
C ASP A 42 -2.49 -7.87 -22.31
N ALA A 43 -2.55 -6.99 -21.31
CA ALA A 43 -3.82 -6.57 -20.73
C ALA A 43 -4.66 -5.77 -21.74
N HIS A 44 -5.93 -6.14 -21.87
CA HIS A 44 -6.93 -5.39 -22.66
C HIS A 44 -7.44 -4.14 -21.94
N VAL A 45 -7.34 -4.12 -20.60
CA VAL A 45 -7.68 -2.95 -19.80
C VAL A 45 -6.59 -1.90 -20.00
N PRO A 46 -6.92 -0.67 -20.46
CA PRO A 46 -5.93 0.31 -20.89
C PRO A 46 -5.10 0.89 -19.74
N TRP A 47 -5.62 0.84 -18.52
CA TRP A 47 -4.94 1.22 -17.28
C TRP A 47 -5.78 0.82 -16.06
N ASP A 48 -5.16 0.83 -14.88
CA ASP A 48 -5.89 0.85 -13.60
C ASP A 48 -5.10 1.61 -12.54
N LEU A 49 -5.75 2.06 -11.47
CA LEU A 49 -5.10 2.88 -10.44
C LEU A 49 -3.97 2.12 -9.72
N GLN A 50 -4.15 0.83 -9.47
CA GLN A 50 -3.16 0.02 -8.75
C GLN A 50 -1.89 -0.20 -9.59
N SER A 51 -2.06 -0.57 -10.86
CA SER A 51 -0.95 -0.77 -11.80
C SER A 51 -0.26 0.55 -12.09
N SER A 52 -1.01 1.64 -12.23
CA SER A 52 -0.45 2.99 -12.43
C SER A 52 0.43 3.41 -11.25
N ALA A 53 -0.06 3.26 -10.02
CA ALA A 53 0.73 3.54 -8.82
C ALA A 53 2.00 2.69 -8.74
N LYS A 54 1.94 1.41 -9.10
CA LYS A 54 3.12 0.52 -9.12
C LYS A 54 4.11 0.90 -10.19
N GLY A 55 3.66 1.18 -11.42
CA GLY A 55 4.50 1.59 -12.54
C GLY A 55 5.26 2.87 -12.22
N LEU A 56 4.56 3.88 -11.71
CA LEU A 56 5.17 5.14 -11.26
C LEU A 56 6.17 4.92 -10.13
N HIS A 57 5.82 4.10 -9.13
CA HIS A 57 6.74 3.79 -8.02
C HIS A 57 7.99 3.03 -8.48
N ILE A 58 7.87 2.13 -9.47
CA ILE A 58 9.01 1.45 -10.10
C ILE A 58 9.92 2.48 -10.76
N LEU A 59 9.37 3.35 -11.62
CA LEU A 59 10.15 4.39 -12.31
C LEU A 59 10.83 5.35 -11.33
N GLN A 60 10.12 5.77 -10.28
CA GLN A 60 10.66 6.63 -9.24
C GLN A 60 11.83 5.96 -8.49
N ARG A 61 11.72 4.68 -8.13
CA ARG A 61 12.81 3.94 -7.47
C ARG A 61 14.04 3.71 -8.34
N HIS A 62 13.89 3.87 -9.65
CA HIS A 62 14.97 3.75 -10.61
C HIS A 62 15.44 5.10 -11.15
N ASP A 63 15.05 6.22 -10.52
CA ASP A 63 15.38 7.59 -10.97
C ASP A 63 15.09 7.78 -12.47
N ALA A 64 13.92 7.30 -12.91
CA ALA A 64 13.52 7.22 -14.32
C ALA A 64 12.10 7.73 -14.54
N LEU A 65 11.61 8.62 -13.67
CA LEU A 65 10.27 9.20 -13.80
C LEU A 65 10.17 10.20 -14.97
N ASP A 66 11.31 10.68 -15.46
CA ASP A 66 11.44 11.55 -16.63
C ASP A 66 10.97 10.90 -17.94
N VAL A 67 10.87 9.57 -17.99
CA VAL A 67 10.29 8.84 -19.13
C VAL A 67 8.77 8.99 -19.23
N VAL A 68 8.10 9.42 -18.15
CA VAL A 68 6.68 9.74 -18.20
C VAL A 68 6.51 11.11 -18.85
N PRO A 69 5.61 11.26 -19.85
CA PRO A 69 5.37 12.56 -20.48
C PRO A 69 5.08 13.67 -19.45
N ASN A 70 5.68 14.84 -19.67
CA ASN A 70 5.68 15.98 -18.76
C ASN A 70 4.89 17.16 -19.31
N GLY A 71 4.67 18.19 -18.50
CA GLY A 71 3.92 19.38 -18.91
C GLY A 71 2.43 19.12 -18.98
N THR A 72 1.80 19.40 -20.13
CA THR A 72 0.35 19.33 -20.31
C THR A 72 -0.19 17.93 -20.08
N ASP A 73 0.46 16.89 -20.63
CA ASP A 73 0.01 15.50 -20.51
C ASP A 73 -0.02 15.03 -19.05
N ARG A 74 1.03 15.35 -18.28
CA ARG A 74 1.07 15.08 -16.84
C ARG A 74 -0.06 15.78 -16.11
N ALA A 75 -0.28 17.06 -16.41
CA ALA A 75 -1.33 17.85 -15.77
C ALA A 75 -2.74 17.30 -16.12
N GLU A 76 -2.93 16.79 -17.33
CA GLU A 76 -4.16 16.11 -17.75
C GLU A 76 -4.37 14.80 -17.00
N THR A 77 -3.33 13.97 -16.86
CA THR A 77 -3.40 12.73 -16.06
C THR A 77 -3.70 13.03 -14.60
N ILE A 78 -3.07 14.04 -13.99
CA ILE A 78 -3.37 14.45 -12.61
C ILE A 78 -4.85 14.81 -12.47
N ARG A 79 -5.37 15.69 -13.35
CA ARG A 79 -6.78 16.09 -13.34
C ARG A 79 -7.70 14.89 -13.55
N PHE A 80 -7.33 13.97 -14.43
CA PHE A 80 -8.08 12.76 -14.67
C PHE A 80 -8.18 11.90 -13.40
N ILE A 81 -7.05 11.58 -12.75
CA ILE A 81 -7.04 10.80 -11.50
C ILE A 81 -7.87 11.51 -10.43
N GLN A 82 -7.67 12.82 -10.26
CA GLN A 82 -8.41 13.64 -9.30
C GLN A 82 -9.93 13.64 -9.56
N ALA A 83 -10.36 13.64 -10.82
CA ALA A 83 -11.77 13.59 -11.20
C ALA A 83 -12.43 12.24 -10.88
N LEU A 84 -11.65 11.18 -10.64
CA LEU A 84 -12.16 9.91 -10.14
C LEU A 84 -12.51 9.95 -8.64
N GLN A 85 -12.17 11.04 -7.95
CA GLN A 85 -12.43 11.20 -6.53
C GLN A 85 -13.86 11.66 -6.26
N ASP A 86 -14.52 10.98 -5.34
CA ASP A 86 -15.82 11.33 -4.80
C ASP A 86 -15.69 12.43 -3.74
N GLU A 87 -16.42 13.53 -3.89
CA GLU A 87 -16.32 14.71 -3.00
C GLU A 87 -16.81 14.43 -1.58
N GLU A 88 -17.89 13.65 -1.43
CA GLU A 88 -18.50 13.39 -0.12
C GLU A 88 -17.63 12.47 0.74
N THR A 89 -17.09 11.41 0.13
CA THR A 89 -16.35 10.37 0.86
C THR A 89 -14.84 10.52 0.79
N GLY A 90 -14.34 11.27 -0.21
CA GLY A 90 -12.92 11.34 -0.55
C GLY A 90 -12.37 10.08 -1.22
N PHE A 91 -13.18 9.05 -1.45
CA PHE A 91 -12.72 7.81 -2.07
C PHE A 91 -12.57 7.94 -3.59
N PHE A 92 -11.75 7.06 -4.17
CA PHE A 92 -11.53 7.05 -5.61
C PHE A 92 -12.29 5.89 -6.26
N ARG A 93 -12.94 6.20 -7.37
CA ARG A 93 -13.58 5.22 -8.24
C ARG A 93 -12.58 4.75 -9.29
N ASP A 94 -12.63 3.47 -9.64
CA ASP A 94 -11.91 2.98 -10.82
C ASP A 94 -12.97 2.39 -11.75
N PRO A 95 -13.41 3.12 -12.79
CA PRO A 95 -14.56 2.72 -13.60
C PRO A 95 -14.34 1.35 -14.26
N LEU A 96 -13.10 1.06 -14.66
CA LEU A 96 -12.75 -0.21 -15.30
C LEU A 96 -12.86 -1.37 -14.31
N PHE A 97 -12.40 -1.19 -13.07
CA PHE A 97 -12.55 -2.22 -12.04
C PHE A 97 -13.99 -2.34 -11.53
N GLU A 98 -14.69 -1.23 -11.30
CA GLU A 98 -16.07 -1.24 -10.79
C GLU A 98 -17.05 -1.85 -11.79
N GLU A 99 -16.83 -1.69 -13.11
CA GLU A 99 -17.68 -2.27 -14.14
C GLU A 99 -17.43 -3.78 -14.36
N HIS A 100 -16.17 -4.23 -14.23
CA HIS A 100 -15.76 -5.59 -14.58
C HIS A 100 -15.69 -6.57 -13.40
N PHE A 101 -15.65 -6.10 -12.15
CA PHE A 101 -15.65 -6.98 -10.98
C PHE A 101 -17.06 -7.18 -10.41
N ALA A 102 -17.30 -8.40 -9.92
CA ALA A 102 -18.56 -8.81 -9.29
C ALA A 102 -18.92 -8.02 -8.00
N CYS A 103 -18.06 -7.12 -7.54
CA CYS A 103 -18.28 -6.30 -6.35
C CYS A 103 -19.32 -5.18 -6.54
N LYS A 104 -19.76 -4.88 -7.78
CA LYS A 104 -20.71 -3.77 -8.01
C LYS A 104 -22.07 -3.98 -7.33
N ASP A 105 -22.46 -5.24 -7.12
CA ASP A 105 -23.75 -5.60 -6.55
C ASP A 105 -23.69 -5.77 -5.01
N ASP A 106 -22.48 -5.70 -4.42
CA ASP A 106 -22.24 -5.77 -2.98
C ASP A 106 -21.64 -4.43 -2.47
N PRO A 107 -22.44 -3.60 -1.78
CA PRO A 107 -21.98 -2.31 -1.27
C PRO A 107 -20.74 -2.40 -0.36
N ASP A 108 -20.56 -3.48 0.40
CA ASP A 108 -19.44 -3.62 1.32
C ASP A 108 -18.14 -3.94 0.57
N GLU A 109 -18.22 -4.80 -0.45
CA GLU A 109 -17.08 -5.08 -1.33
C GLU A 109 -16.71 -3.87 -2.19
N LEU A 110 -17.71 -3.13 -2.69
CA LEU A 110 -17.48 -1.89 -3.42
C LEU A 110 -16.77 -0.84 -2.55
N LEU A 111 -17.19 -0.70 -1.28
CA LEU A 111 -16.54 0.19 -0.33
C LEU A 111 -15.07 -0.22 -0.06
N LYS A 112 -14.80 -1.53 0.07
CA LYS A 112 -13.42 -2.04 0.21
C LYS A 112 -12.57 -1.73 -1.02
N LEU A 113 -13.11 -1.92 -2.22
CA LEU A 113 -12.44 -1.59 -3.47
C LEU A 113 -12.10 -0.09 -3.52
N ARG A 114 -13.07 0.79 -3.27
CA ARG A 114 -12.88 2.24 -3.31
C ARG A 114 -11.87 2.75 -2.28
N ARG A 115 -11.85 2.17 -1.07
CA ARG A 115 -10.80 2.44 -0.06
C ARG A 115 -9.42 2.02 -0.55
N ASN A 116 -9.31 0.87 -1.22
CA ASN A 116 -8.05 0.42 -1.80
C ASN A 116 -7.62 1.32 -2.97
N ASN A 117 -8.55 1.77 -3.81
CA ASN A 117 -8.29 2.70 -4.90
C ASN A 117 -7.81 4.05 -4.38
N ALA A 118 -8.37 4.58 -3.30
CA ALA A 118 -7.91 5.82 -2.69
C ALA A 118 -6.43 5.77 -2.28
N LYS A 119 -5.98 4.62 -1.74
CA LYS A 119 -4.56 4.38 -1.47
C LYS A 119 -3.73 4.45 -2.75
N TRP A 120 -4.13 3.76 -3.82
CA TRP A 120 -3.32 3.69 -5.04
C TRP A 120 -3.32 5.01 -5.80
N ALA A 121 -4.47 5.67 -5.93
CA ALA A 121 -4.57 7.02 -6.49
C ALA A 121 -3.66 8.01 -5.75
N SER A 122 -3.64 7.99 -4.41
CA SER A 122 -2.75 8.85 -3.62
C SER A 122 -1.27 8.58 -3.87
N ILE A 123 -0.88 7.32 -4.07
CA ILE A 123 0.50 6.97 -4.42
C ILE A 123 0.85 7.48 -5.82
N ALA A 124 -0.07 7.32 -6.78
CA ALA A 124 0.12 7.79 -8.15
C ALA A 124 0.22 9.32 -8.21
N LEU A 125 -0.68 10.04 -7.55
CA LEU A 125 -0.67 11.50 -7.45
C LEU A 125 0.63 12.02 -6.82
N ARG A 126 1.07 11.40 -5.71
CA ARG A 126 2.34 11.76 -5.07
C ARG A 126 3.54 11.56 -5.99
N ALA A 127 3.55 10.53 -6.83
CA ALA A 127 4.62 10.35 -7.81
C ALA A 127 4.66 11.50 -8.83
N PHE A 128 3.57 12.22 -9.04
CA PHE A 128 3.50 13.42 -9.87
C PHE A 128 3.65 14.74 -9.08
N ASP A 129 4.02 14.68 -7.80
CA ASP A 129 4.03 15.84 -6.88
C ASP A 129 2.64 16.52 -6.78
N ALA A 130 1.58 15.73 -6.85
CA ALA A 130 0.19 16.17 -6.71
C ALA A 130 -0.48 15.51 -5.49
N GLU A 131 -1.61 16.08 -5.06
CA GLU A 131 -2.40 15.61 -3.93
C GLU A 131 -3.85 15.33 -4.37
N PRO A 132 -4.60 14.47 -3.64
CA PRO A 132 -6.05 14.36 -3.79
C PRO A 132 -6.75 15.73 -3.61
N LEU A 133 -7.91 15.91 -4.24
CA LEU A 133 -8.72 17.12 -4.10
C LEU A 133 -9.43 17.17 -2.73
N TRP A 134 -9.88 16.01 -2.27
CA TRP A 134 -10.66 15.87 -1.05
C TRP A 134 -9.92 14.99 -0.03
N PRO A 135 -10.03 15.26 1.28
CA PRO A 135 -9.47 14.37 2.29
C PRO A 135 -10.10 12.98 2.20
N PHE A 136 -9.29 11.93 2.33
CA PHE A 136 -9.79 10.56 2.47
C PHE A 136 -9.24 9.93 3.75
N PHE A 137 -10.05 9.10 4.38
CA PHE A 137 -9.67 8.33 5.56
C PHE A 137 -9.95 6.86 5.29
N ARG A 138 -8.98 5.98 5.60
CA ARG A 138 -9.10 4.53 5.40
C ARG A 138 -10.23 3.95 6.22
N THR A 139 -10.51 4.54 7.38
CA THR A 139 -11.71 4.25 8.15
C THR A 139 -12.65 5.45 8.19
N GLY A 140 -13.94 5.17 8.30
CA GLY A 140 -15.01 6.15 8.18
C GLY A 140 -15.72 6.08 6.83
N THR A 141 -16.88 6.73 6.77
CA THR A 141 -17.77 6.78 5.59
C THR A 141 -18.22 8.19 5.23
N SER A 142 -17.87 9.20 6.03
CA SER A 142 -18.36 10.59 5.89
C SER A 142 -17.22 11.62 5.95
N GLY A 143 -16.09 11.37 5.27
CA GLY A 143 -14.99 12.35 5.19
C GLY A 143 -14.24 12.60 6.51
N GLY A 144 -14.27 11.67 7.46
CA GLY A 144 -13.52 11.73 8.71
C GLY A 144 -13.11 10.34 9.19
N PRO A 145 -12.09 10.23 10.07
CA PRO A 145 -11.65 8.94 10.60
C PRO A 145 -12.74 8.34 11.50
N ASP A 146 -12.92 7.02 11.42
CA ASP A 146 -13.73 6.27 12.38
C ASP A 146 -12.80 5.38 13.23
N PRO A 147 -12.40 5.85 14.44
CA PRO A 147 -11.47 5.11 15.27
C PRO A 147 -12.10 3.88 15.92
N GLU A 148 -13.41 3.86 16.17
CA GLU A 148 -14.07 2.65 16.70
C GLU A 148 -14.21 1.58 15.60
N ALA A 149 -14.42 1.97 14.34
CA ALA A 149 -14.34 1.02 13.22
C ALA A 149 -12.94 0.39 13.08
N VAL A 150 -11.86 1.15 13.32
CA VAL A 150 -10.50 0.56 13.39
C VAL A 150 -10.43 -0.51 14.48
N LEU A 151 -10.89 -0.19 15.69
CA LEU A 151 -10.85 -1.15 16.81
C LEU A 151 -11.76 -2.36 16.58
N ALA A 152 -12.93 -2.17 15.98
CA ALA A 152 -13.85 -3.24 15.62
C ALA A 152 -13.22 -4.17 14.57
N MET A 153 -12.57 -3.62 13.54
CA MET A 153 -11.83 -4.40 12.53
C MET A 153 -10.74 -5.25 13.19
N ILE A 154 -9.95 -4.70 14.11
CA ILE A 154 -8.89 -5.45 14.81
C ILE A 154 -9.49 -6.58 15.66
N ARG A 155 -10.60 -6.30 16.36
CA ARG A 155 -11.28 -7.24 17.26
C ARG A 155 -11.90 -8.42 16.51
N ASN A 156 -12.61 -8.11 15.43
CA ASN A 156 -13.50 -9.05 14.74
C ASN A 156 -12.87 -9.62 13.46
N GLY A 157 -11.72 -9.09 13.03
CA GLY A 157 -11.06 -9.52 11.80
C GLY A 157 -10.54 -10.95 11.86
N ASP A 158 -10.41 -11.56 10.68
CA ASP A 158 -9.94 -12.93 10.52
C ASP A 158 -8.42 -13.03 10.68
N TRP A 159 -7.97 -13.34 11.90
CA TRP A 159 -6.56 -13.57 12.23
C TRP A 159 -6.01 -14.93 11.77
N THR A 160 -6.83 -15.77 11.14
CA THR A 160 -6.33 -16.93 10.38
C THR A 160 -5.73 -16.51 9.04
N GLN A 161 -5.97 -15.28 8.61
CA GLN A 161 -5.30 -14.64 7.46
C GLN A 161 -4.46 -13.43 7.92
N PRO A 162 -3.40 -13.65 8.72
CA PRO A 162 -2.69 -12.57 9.43
C PRO A 162 -2.04 -11.57 8.47
N TRP A 163 -1.69 -11.97 7.25
CA TRP A 163 -1.17 -11.08 6.21
C TRP A 163 -2.20 -10.04 5.77
N GLY A 164 -3.47 -10.44 5.63
CA GLY A 164 -4.57 -9.57 5.24
C GLY A 164 -4.97 -8.68 6.40
N ILE A 165 -5.50 -9.28 7.48
CA ILE A 165 -5.99 -8.49 8.61
C ILE A 165 -4.89 -7.66 9.27
N GLY A 166 -3.67 -8.18 9.43
CA GLY A 166 -2.56 -7.45 10.03
C GLY A 166 -2.15 -6.22 9.22
N SER A 167 -2.20 -6.31 7.89
CA SER A 167 -1.95 -5.16 7.01
C SER A 167 -3.03 -4.09 7.16
N HIS A 168 -4.31 -4.46 7.15
CA HIS A 168 -5.41 -3.49 7.29
C HIS A 168 -5.46 -2.86 8.69
N ALA A 169 -5.35 -3.69 9.73
CA ALA A 169 -5.31 -3.28 11.13
C ALA A 169 -4.19 -2.27 11.41
N SER A 170 -2.95 -2.60 11.03
CA SER A 170 -1.80 -1.72 11.28
C SER A 170 -1.87 -0.41 10.48
N GLN A 171 -2.45 -0.43 9.28
CA GLN A 171 -2.67 0.79 8.50
C GLN A 171 -3.74 1.70 9.12
N GLY A 172 -4.83 1.14 9.65
CA GLY A 172 -5.85 1.91 10.36
C GLY A 172 -5.29 2.60 11.61
N VAL A 173 -4.52 1.87 12.43
CA VAL A 173 -3.86 2.46 13.60
C VAL A 173 -2.84 3.52 13.21
N ARG A 174 -2.10 3.32 12.13
CA ARG A 174 -1.14 4.32 11.63
C ARG A 174 -1.83 5.61 11.19
N GLU A 175 -2.98 5.52 10.52
CA GLU A 175 -3.76 6.70 10.14
C GLU A 175 -4.17 7.51 11.38
N LEU A 176 -4.74 6.85 12.40
CA LEU A 176 -5.10 7.52 13.65
C LEU A 176 -3.89 8.16 14.34
N PHE A 177 -2.72 7.50 14.29
CA PHE A 177 -1.48 8.04 14.86
C PHE A 177 -1.04 9.32 14.16
N PHE A 178 -1.01 9.36 12.82
CA PHE A 178 -0.60 10.58 12.11
C PHE A 178 -1.56 11.74 12.35
N LEU A 179 -2.87 11.47 12.39
CA LEU A 179 -3.84 12.50 12.75
C LEU A 179 -3.64 13.01 14.18
N ALA A 180 -3.30 12.13 15.12
CA ALA A 180 -2.95 12.56 16.48
C ALA A 180 -1.69 13.45 16.48
N CYS A 181 -0.66 13.11 15.69
CA CYS A 181 0.52 13.97 15.52
C CYS A 181 0.21 15.33 14.88
N GLU A 182 -0.87 15.43 14.10
CA GLU A 182 -1.37 16.67 13.50
C GLU A 182 -2.30 17.46 14.46
N GLY A 183 -2.41 17.05 15.73
CA GLY A 183 -3.14 17.77 16.78
C GLY A 183 -4.50 17.19 17.15
N ARG A 184 -4.87 16.00 16.63
CA ARG A 184 -6.08 15.27 17.06
C ARG A 184 -5.80 14.43 18.31
N ASP A 185 -5.54 15.08 19.43
CA ASP A 185 -5.23 14.44 20.71
C ASP A 185 -6.33 13.47 21.20
N ASP A 186 -7.58 13.69 20.76
CA ASP A 186 -8.72 12.81 21.02
C ASP A 186 -8.53 11.39 20.45
N LEU A 187 -7.64 11.21 19.47
CA LEU A 187 -7.34 9.92 18.84
C LEU A 187 -6.26 9.11 19.58
N VAL A 188 -5.47 9.74 20.46
CA VAL A 188 -4.37 9.07 21.18
C VAL A 188 -4.82 7.82 21.94
N PRO A 189 -5.95 7.81 22.69
CA PRO A 189 -6.43 6.61 23.37
C PRO A 189 -6.74 5.45 22.40
N TYR A 190 -7.23 5.75 21.21
CA TYR A 190 -7.56 4.75 20.19
C TYR A 190 -6.32 4.14 19.56
N VAL A 191 -5.30 4.96 19.32
CA VAL A 191 -3.98 4.49 18.87
C VAL A 191 -3.40 3.51 19.88
N GLY A 192 -3.36 3.87 21.16
CA GLY A 192 -2.83 3.02 22.23
C GLY A 192 -3.57 1.68 22.35
N ARG A 193 -4.92 1.71 22.29
CA ARG A 193 -5.76 0.50 22.29
C ARG A 193 -5.49 -0.37 21.06
N GLY A 194 -5.44 0.23 19.87
CA GLY A 194 -5.20 -0.48 18.61
C GLY A 194 -3.84 -1.17 18.57
N LEU A 195 -2.77 -0.46 18.97
CA LEU A 195 -1.42 -1.02 19.10
C LEU A 195 -1.42 -2.21 20.05
N THR A 196 -2.03 -2.06 21.24
CA THR A 196 -2.10 -3.13 22.25
C THR A 196 -2.81 -4.37 21.70
N MET A 197 -3.96 -4.18 21.05
CA MET A 197 -4.74 -5.29 20.50
C MET A 197 -4.01 -6.04 19.38
N ILE A 198 -3.30 -5.32 18.51
CA ILE A 198 -2.53 -5.93 17.42
C ILE A 198 -1.30 -6.66 17.97
N LEU A 199 -0.54 -6.03 18.87
CA LEU A 199 0.67 -6.64 19.44
C LEU A 199 0.36 -7.84 20.34
N ALA A 200 -0.83 -7.90 20.95
CA ALA A 200 -1.30 -9.09 21.66
C ALA A 200 -1.46 -10.34 20.76
N ARG A 201 -1.47 -10.17 19.43
CA ARG A 201 -1.47 -11.28 18.46
C ARG A 201 -0.07 -11.82 18.16
N GLN A 202 0.98 -11.17 18.65
CA GLN A 202 2.34 -11.61 18.42
C GLN A 202 2.71 -12.77 19.35
N ASN A 203 3.19 -13.86 18.77
CA ASN A 203 3.67 -15.02 19.51
C ASN A 203 4.98 -14.67 20.24
N PRO A 204 5.05 -14.77 21.58
CA PRO A 204 6.24 -14.39 22.34
C PRO A 204 7.46 -15.32 22.12
N TYR A 205 7.24 -16.53 21.62
CA TYR A 205 8.29 -17.53 21.40
C TYR A 205 8.92 -17.41 20.02
N THR A 206 8.13 -17.06 19.01
CA THR A 206 8.59 -16.99 17.61
C THR A 206 8.59 -15.59 17.05
N GLY A 207 8.02 -14.60 17.74
CA GLY A 207 7.83 -13.24 17.24
C GLY A 207 6.85 -13.11 16.06
N MET A 208 6.26 -14.22 15.62
CA MET A 208 5.32 -14.29 14.50
C MET A 208 3.94 -13.72 14.85
N ILE A 209 3.11 -13.41 13.86
CA ILE A 209 1.71 -13.02 14.04
C ILE A 209 0.81 -13.98 13.29
N GLY A 210 -0.22 -14.48 13.97
CA GLY A 210 -1.15 -15.49 13.46
C GLY A 210 -1.10 -16.77 14.28
N ASP A 211 -2.04 -17.68 14.00
CA ASP A 211 -2.09 -18.99 14.64
C ASP A 211 -0.91 -19.86 14.20
N SER A 212 -0.35 -20.65 15.13
CA SER A 212 0.75 -21.58 14.86
C SER A 212 0.40 -22.70 13.86
N SER A 213 -0.89 -22.97 13.65
CA SER A 213 -1.39 -23.93 12.65
C SER A 213 -1.27 -23.43 11.21
N LEU A 214 -1.03 -22.13 11.00
CA LEU A 214 -0.89 -21.57 9.67
C LEU A 214 0.48 -21.91 9.04
N PRO A 215 0.58 -21.99 7.70
CA PRO A 215 1.87 -22.10 7.05
C PRO A 215 2.82 -20.97 7.45
N LEU A 216 4.09 -21.31 7.69
CA LEU A 216 5.11 -20.37 8.19
C LEU A 216 5.19 -19.08 7.35
N PHE A 217 5.12 -19.19 6.03
CA PHE A 217 5.18 -18.01 5.14
C PHE A 217 4.04 -17.00 5.38
N GLN A 218 2.85 -17.47 5.79
CA GLN A 218 1.72 -16.58 6.12
C GLN A 218 1.97 -15.86 7.45
N GLN A 219 2.51 -16.58 8.43
CA GLN A 219 2.89 -16.01 9.73
C GLN A 219 3.99 -14.95 9.58
N ILE A 220 5.03 -15.23 8.79
CA ILE A 220 6.10 -14.28 8.46
C ILE A 220 5.50 -13.05 7.76
N SER A 221 4.68 -13.27 6.73
CA SER A 221 4.05 -12.17 5.98
C SER A 221 3.20 -11.27 6.91
N GLY A 222 2.39 -11.86 7.77
CA GLY A 222 1.62 -11.14 8.79
C GLY A 222 2.49 -10.32 9.73
N ALA A 223 3.54 -10.94 10.28
CA ALA A 223 4.49 -10.27 11.17
C ALA A 223 5.16 -9.07 10.49
N LEU A 224 5.69 -9.26 9.27
CA LEU A 224 6.38 -8.20 8.52
C LEU A 224 5.45 -7.03 8.16
N LYS A 225 4.16 -7.27 7.88
CA LYS A 225 3.19 -6.19 7.62
C LYS A 225 2.94 -5.34 8.86
N VAL A 226 2.79 -5.96 10.03
CA VAL A 226 2.57 -5.22 11.28
C VAL A 226 3.84 -4.50 11.72
N ILE A 227 4.97 -5.22 11.80
CA ILE A 227 6.26 -4.68 12.21
C ILE A 227 6.68 -3.55 11.28
N GLY A 228 6.55 -3.76 9.97
CA GLY A 228 6.94 -2.75 8.99
C GLY A 228 6.17 -1.44 9.17
N ASN A 229 4.88 -1.49 9.50
CA ASN A 229 4.12 -0.28 9.80
C ASN A 229 4.53 0.32 11.15
N PHE A 230 4.64 -0.46 12.23
CA PHE A 230 4.89 0.09 13.55
C PHE A 230 6.32 0.58 13.75
N GLN A 231 7.31 -0.21 13.34
CA GLN A 231 8.70 0.18 13.52
C GLN A 231 9.11 1.28 12.54
N PHE A 232 8.84 1.11 11.24
CA PHE A 232 9.33 2.07 10.24
C PHE A 232 8.42 3.28 10.06
N SER A 233 7.11 3.16 10.27
CA SER A 233 6.21 4.33 10.12
C SER A 233 5.97 5.07 11.44
N LEU A 234 5.96 4.38 12.57
CA LEU A 234 5.63 4.98 13.88
C LEU A 234 6.85 5.14 14.79
N GLY A 235 8.02 4.60 14.43
CA GLY A 235 9.21 4.61 15.28
C GLY A 235 9.08 3.76 16.55
N LEU A 236 8.11 2.84 16.60
CA LEU A 236 7.84 2.05 17.79
C LEU A 236 8.76 0.84 17.88
N LYS A 237 9.23 0.55 19.10
CA LYS A 237 9.91 -0.71 19.39
C LYS A 237 8.87 -1.83 19.48
N VAL A 238 8.85 -2.70 18.47
CA VAL A 238 7.98 -3.88 18.47
C VAL A 238 8.59 -4.97 19.36
N PRO A 239 7.80 -5.66 20.21
CA PRO A 239 8.31 -6.77 21.01
C PRO A 239 8.71 -7.97 20.14
N TYR A 240 9.46 -8.88 20.75
CA TYR A 240 9.82 -10.19 20.18
C TYR A 240 10.52 -10.20 18.80
N LEU A 241 11.13 -9.08 18.37
CA LEU A 241 11.84 -9.00 17.08
C LEU A 241 13.03 -9.98 16.99
N ARG A 242 13.69 -10.25 18.12
CA ARG A 242 14.79 -11.23 18.16
C ARG A 242 14.28 -12.64 17.87
N GLN A 243 13.18 -13.03 18.50
CA GLN A 243 12.53 -14.31 18.28
C GLN A 243 12.07 -14.47 16.84
N LEU A 244 11.57 -13.39 16.22
CA LEU A 244 11.23 -13.39 14.79
C LEU A 244 12.45 -13.66 13.92
N ALA A 245 13.58 -13.01 14.20
CA ALA A 245 14.82 -13.23 13.46
C ALA A 245 15.37 -14.65 13.64
N ASP A 246 15.27 -15.21 14.85
CA ASP A 246 15.72 -16.58 15.15
C ASP A 246 14.81 -17.66 14.54
N ALA A 247 13.56 -17.31 14.19
CA ALA A 247 12.56 -18.23 13.63
C ALA A 247 12.44 -18.19 12.09
N CYS A 248 13.10 -17.24 11.43
CA CYS A 248 13.16 -17.11 9.96
C CYS A 248 14.45 -17.73 9.41
#